data_AF-A0A517DP97-F1
#
_entry.id   AF-A0A517DP97-F1
#
_cell.length_a   1.000
_cell.length_b   1.000
_cell.length_c   1.000
_cell.angle_alpha   90.00
_cell.angle_beta   90.00
_cell.angle_gamma   90.00
#
_symmetry.space_group_name_H-M   'P 1'
#
loop_
_entity.id
_entity.type
_entity.pdbx_description
1 polymer ?
#
loop_
_entity_poly.entity_id
_entity_poly.type
_entity_poly.pdbx_seq_one_letter_code
_entity_poly.pdbx_strand_id
1 'polypeptide(L)'
;MQKILLKGLIGIILSAFLLFSYIASVEAAQYTRTLTENTRITPTGVIVATWSNIPKFKKGTVVTLNEYGEVFEGTLAEDISLPYETGTSQAAVRTGYTPVPFYVYSYATKEPTNRVLPFKGGTKITFNDKGEVINGTIKGSKESITLNQTNQILVSSGEISFHKNGMVATCNLASDSYLRPVGWLQILTENYTDNSACSGLVEFKAGKAISLNEKGEVLQGTLNKNTKLLSAGSILSAGGIKVYEAGTTVEFDDQGIVVKASNATSAVN
;
A
#
# COMPACT_ATOMS: atom_id res chain seq x y z
N MET A 1 42.28 -22.82 -42.88
CA MET A 1 41.31 -23.00 -41.78
C MET A 1 41.24 -21.84 -40.79
N GLN A 2 42.35 -21.21 -40.38
CA GLN A 2 42.35 -20.10 -39.39
C GLN A 2 41.45 -18.88 -39.71
N LYS A 3 41.37 -18.44 -40.98
CA LYS A 3 40.59 -17.25 -41.35
C LYS A 3 39.06 -17.45 -41.31
N ILE A 4 38.58 -18.68 -41.41
CA ILE A 4 37.13 -19.00 -41.36
C ILE A 4 36.68 -19.12 -39.90
N LEU A 5 37.50 -19.74 -39.05
CA LEU A 5 37.28 -19.82 -37.60
C LEU A 5 37.25 -18.43 -36.94
N LEU A 6 38.14 -17.51 -37.35
CA LEU A 6 38.17 -16.14 -36.82
C LEU A 6 36.91 -15.32 -37.19
N LYS A 7 36.38 -15.49 -38.41
CA LYS A 7 35.13 -14.84 -38.84
C LYS A 7 33.91 -15.40 -38.12
N GLY A 8 33.90 -16.71 -37.85
CA GLY A 8 32.86 -17.36 -37.04
C GLY A 8 32.87 -16.86 -35.59
N LEU A 9 34.06 -16.73 -34.99
CA LEU A 9 34.20 -16.23 -33.62
C LEU A 9 33.73 -14.78 -33.47
N ILE A 10 34.08 -13.91 -34.42
CA ILE A 10 33.64 -12.50 -34.43
C ILE A 10 32.12 -12.39 -34.59
N GLY A 11 31.51 -13.21 -35.46
CA GLY A 11 30.05 -13.24 -35.63
C GLY A 11 29.31 -13.70 -34.37
N ILE A 12 29.85 -14.69 -33.65
CA ILE A 12 29.27 -15.16 -32.38
C ILE A 12 29.40 -14.10 -31.28
N ILE A 13 30.54 -13.40 -31.20
CA ILE A 13 30.73 -12.31 -30.22
C ILE A 13 29.81 -11.12 -30.53
N LEU A 14 29.63 -10.75 -31.80
CA LEU A 14 28.70 -9.68 -32.18
C LEU A 14 27.24 -10.05 -31.88
N SER A 15 26.85 -11.30 -32.14
CA SER A 15 25.51 -11.82 -31.85
C SER A 15 25.24 -11.89 -30.34
N ALA A 16 26.23 -12.32 -29.54
CA ALA A 16 26.16 -12.28 -28.09
C ALA A 16 26.04 -10.83 -27.57
N PHE A 17 26.80 -9.88 -28.13
CA PHE A 17 26.74 -8.48 -27.73
C PHE A 17 25.35 -7.86 -28.02
N LEU A 18 24.74 -8.19 -29.16
CA LEU A 18 23.39 -7.74 -29.52
C LEU A 18 22.29 -8.40 -28.67
N LEU A 19 22.48 -9.66 -28.25
CA LEU A 19 21.58 -10.37 -27.33
C LEU A 19 21.70 -9.88 -25.87
N PHE A 20 22.86 -9.36 -25.46
CA PHE A 20 23.07 -8.79 -24.12
C PHE A 20 22.74 -7.29 -24.03
N SER A 21 22.69 -6.55 -25.15
CA SER A 21 22.34 -5.12 -25.15
C SER A 21 20.84 -4.81 -25.18
N TYR A 22 19.97 -5.83 -25.24
CA TYR A 22 18.54 -5.65 -25.49
C TYR A 22 17.61 -5.91 -24.31
N ILE A 23 18.07 -5.80 -23.05
CA ILE A 23 17.15 -5.59 -21.91
C ILE A 23 17.85 -4.74 -20.83
N ALA A 24 18.43 -3.60 -21.22
CA ALA A 24 18.44 -2.50 -20.26
C ALA A 24 17.00 -2.00 -20.21
N SER A 25 16.24 -2.44 -19.21
CA SER A 25 15.01 -1.77 -18.82
C SER A 25 15.40 -0.33 -18.52
N VAL A 26 15.25 0.55 -19.49
CA VAL A 26 15.36 1.99 -19.27
C VAL A 26 14.19 2.31 -18.37
N GLU A 27 14.40 2.30 -17.06
CA GLU A 27 13.52 3.04 -16.16
C GLU A 27 13.58 4.48 -16.67
N ALA A 28 12.52 4.91 -17.35
CA ALA A 28 12.40 6.25 -17.87
C ALA A 28 12.72 7.21 -16.72
N ALA A 29 13.73 8.05 -16.92
CA ALA A 29 14.24 8.92 -15.87
C ALA A 29 13.11 9.82 -15.35
N GLN A 30 12.81 9.70 -14.05
CA GLN A 30 11.88 10.61 -13.41
C GLN A 30 12.53 11.99 -13.31
N TYR A 31 11.74 13.04 -13.53
CA TYR A 31 12.19 14.41 -13.33
C TYR A 31 11.19 15.19 -12.48
N THR A 32 11.65 16.28 -11.88
CA THR A 32 10.82 17.12 -11.02
C THR A 32 10.49 18.45 -11.68
N ARG A 33 9.31 18.99 -11.39
CA ARG A 33 8.86 20.31 -11.86
C ARG A 33 8.14 21.05 -10.76
N THR A 34 8.54 22.30 -10.51
CA THR A 34 7.76 23.22 -9.65
C THR A 34 6.62 23.80 -10.46
N LEU A 35 5.39 23.71 -9.96
CA LEU A 35 4.20 24.19 -10.64
C LEU A 35 4.01 25.70 -10.45
N THR A 36 3.79 26.43 -11.55
CA THR A 36 3.54 27.89 -11.54
C THR A 36 2.06 28.24 -11.32
N GLU A 37 1.18 27.26 -11.47
CA GLU A 37 -0.27 27.35 -11.25
C GLU A 37 -0.82 26.00 -10.75
N ASN A 38 -2.11 25.95 -10.39
CA ASN A 38 -2.72 24.67 -10.07
C ASN A 38 -2.94 23.88 -11.38
N THR A 39 -2.32 22.72 -11.52
CA THR A 39 -2.28 22.00 -12.80
C THR A 39 -2.91 20.61 -12.65
N ARG A 40 -3.83 20.25 -13.57
CA ARG A 40 -4.31 18.87 -13.68
C ARG A 40 -3.28 18.03 -14.42
N ILE A 41 -2.84 16.93 -13.83
CA ILE A 41 -1.83 16.05 -14.42
C ILE A 41 -2.30 14.61 -14.26
N THR A 42 -2.31 13.86 -15.37
CA THR A 42 -2.74 12.46 -15.39
C THR A 42 -1.72 11.59 -14.64
N PRO A 43 -2.15 10.69 -13.73
CA PRO A 43 -1.26 9.68 -13.17
C PRO A 43 -0.76 8.73 -14.27
N THR A 44 0.42 8.16 -14.07
CA THR A 44 0.96 7.11 -14.96
C THR A 44 -0.02 5.94 -15.11
N GLY A 45 0.02 5.22 -16.23
CA GLY A 45 -0.75 3.98 -16.43
C GLY A 45 -2.27 4.15 -16.60
N VAL A 46 -2.79 5.37 -16.50
CA VAL A 46 -4.21 5.67 -16.71
C VAL A 46 -4.52 5.69 -18.22
N ILE A 47 -5.31 4.72 -18.68
CA ILE A 47 -5.72 4.61 -20.10
C ILE A 47 -7.02 5.36 -20.43
N VAL A 48 -7.89 5.58 -19.43
CA VAL A 48 -9.15 6.32 -19.56
C VAL A 48 -9.28 7.27 -18.38
N ALA A 49 -9.29 8.57 -18.64
CA ALA A 49 -9.49 9.60 -17.63
C ALA A 49 -10.62 10.54 -18.04
N THR A 50 -11.54 10.80 -17.12
CA THR A 50 -12.46 11.93 -17.21
C THR A 50 -11.87 13.13 -16.50
N TRP A 51 -12.30 14.34 -16.86
CA TRP A 51 -11.79 15.58 -16.23
C TRP A 51 -11.93 15.60 -14.70
N SER A 52 -12.97 14.94 -14.16
CA SER A 52 -13.21 14.79 -12.72
C SER A 52 -12.21 13.86 -12.02
N ASN A 53 -11.56 12.96 -12.77
CA ASN A 53 -10.69 11.91 -12.22
C ASN A 53 -9.20 12.23 -12.42
N ILE A 54 -8.88 13.34 -13.09
CA ILE A 54 -7.50 13.83 -13.20
C ILE A 54 -7.19 14.71 -11.98
N PRO A 55 -6.28 14.30 -11.08
CA PRO A 55 -5.91 15.09 -9.91
C PRO A 55 -5.32 16.43 -10.30
N LYS A 56 -5.68 17.45 -9.53
CA LYS A 56 -5.13 18.80 -9.64
C LYS A 56 -4.04 18.96 -8.59
N PHE A 57 -2.87 19.40 -9.00
CA PHE A 57 -1.71 19.61 -8.14
C PHE A 57 -1.50 21.09 -7.83
N LYS A 58 -1.01 21.37 -6.62
CA LYS A 58 -0.98 22.70 -6.02
C LYS A 58 0.15 23.56 -6.60
N LYS A 59 -0.20 24.79 -6.98
CA LYS A 59 0.75 25.85 -7.33
C LYS A 59 1.83 26.00 -6.28
N GLY A 60 3.07 26.19 -6.72
CA GLY A 60 4.24 26.39 -5.86
C GLY A 60 4.76 25.10 -5.22
N THR A 61 4.19 23.94 -5.56
CA THR A 61 4.68 22.64 -5.10
C THR A 61 5.40 21.90 -6.23
N VAL A 62 6.26 20.96 -5.84
CA VAL A 62 6.99 20.10 -6.77
C VAL A 62 6.14 18.88 -7.10
N VAL A 63 6.13 18.49 -8.37
CA VAL A 63 5.66 17.18 -8.85
C VAL A 63 6.82 16.38 -9.40
N THR A 64 6.75 15.05 -9.25
CA THR A 64 7.65 14.09 -9.89
C THR A 64 6.92 13.46 -11.06
N LEU A 65 7.52 13.54 -12.25
CA LEU A 65 6.92 13.14 -13.53
C LEU A 65 7.76 12.09 -14.24
N ASN A 66 7.12 11.28 -15.07
CA ASN A 66 7.81 10.46 -16.08
C ASN A 66 8.09 11.27 -17.36
N GLU A 67 8.80 10.66 -18.32
CA GLU A 67 9.14 11.27 -19.62
C GLU A 67 7.93 11.74 -20.44
N TYR A 68 6.74 11.18 -20.21
CA TYR A 68 5.49 11.56 -20.86
C TYR A 68 4.75 12.71 -20.15
N GLY A 69 5.27 13.19 -19.02
CA GLY A 69 4.64 14.22 -18.20
C GLY A 69 3.51 13.70 -17.31
N GLU A 70 3.40 12.39 -17.13
CA GLU A 70 2.47 11.77 -16.18
C GLU A 70 3.06 11.79 -14.78
N VAL A 71 2.21 11.92 -13.76
CA VAL A 71 2.64 12.15 -12.37
C VAL A 71 2.81 10.86 -11.58
N PHE A 72 3.91 10.76 -10.85
CA PHE A 72 4.14 9.77 -9.80
C PHE A 72 3.85 10.32 -8.41
N GLU A 73 4.14 11.60 -8.18
CA GLU A 73 4.07 12.21 -6.87
C GLU A 73 3.77 13.71 -6.95
N GLY A 74 3.00 14.23 -6.01
CA GLY A 74 2.79 15.67 -5.87
C GLY A 74 1.94 16.05 -4.65
N THR A 75 1.65 17.35 -4.50
CA THR A 75 0.68 17.84 -3.49
C THR A 75 -0.64 18.16 -4.16
N LEU A 76 -1.73 17.57 -3.70
CA LEU A 76 -3.07 17.84 -4.23
C LEU A 76 -3.48 19.30 -3.98
N ALA A 77 -4.13 19.93 -4.94
CA ALA A 77 -4.72 21.27 -4.80
C ALA A 77 -6.13 21.23 -4.21
N GLU A 78 -6.85 20.13 -4.39
CA GLU A 78 -8.24 19.94 -4.00
C GLU A 78 -8.48 18.50 -3.54
N ASP A 79 -9.56 18.27 -2.79
CA ASP A 79 -10.01 16.92 -2.46
C ASP A 79 -10.43 16.18 -3.73
N ILE A 80 -10.12 14.89 -3.84
CA ILE A 80 -10.47 14.08 -5.00
C ILE A 80 -10.59 12.59 -4.63
N SER A 81 -11.56 11.90 -5.21
CA SER A 81 -11.66 10.44 -5.09
C SER A 81 -10.82 9.78 -6.18
N LEU A 82 -9.84 8.98 -5.76
CA LEU A 82 -8.90 8.31 -6.66
C LEU A 82 -8.85 6.81 -6.38
N PRO A 83 -8.55 5.98 -7.39
CA PRO A 83 -8.31 4.55 -7.19
C PRO A 83 -7.09 4.34 -6.29
N TYR A 84 -7.11 3.30 -5.45
CA TYR A 84 -5.97 2.90 -4.63
C TYR A 84 -5.46 1.52 -5.03
N GLU A 85 -4.21 1.19 -4.64
CA GLU A 85 -3.50 -0.02 -5.04
C GLU A 85 -4.36 -1.28 -4.83
N THR A 86 -4.53 -2.05 -5.90
CA THR A 86 -5.37 -3.26 -5.89
C THR A 86 -4.56 -4.55 -5.85
N GLY A 87 -3.24 -4.49 -6.09
CA GLY A 87 -2.39 -5.67 -6.21
C GLY A 87 -2.61 -6.49 -7.47
N THR A 88 -3.52 -6.04 -8.36
CA THR A 88 -3.77 -6.74 -9.60
C THR A 88 -2.59 -6.54 -10.55
N SER A 89 -2.09 -7.61 -11.16
CA SER A 89 -1.12 -7.48 -12.24
C SER A 89 -1.86 -6.83 -13.42
N GLN A 90 -1.53 -5.59 -13.75
CA GLN A 90 -1.93 -5.03 -15.03
C GLN A 90 -1.14 -5.81 -16.07
N ALA A 91 -1.80 -6.70 -16.81
CA ALA A 91 -1.19 -7.24 -18.03
C ALA A 91 -0.99 -6.02 -18.93
N ALA A 92 0.23 -5.47 -18.93
CA ALA A 92 0.59 -4.29 -19.67
C ALA A 92 0.50 -4.63 -21.16
N VAL A 93 -0.69 -4.45 -21.74
CA VAL A 93 -0.87 -4.45 -23.17
C VAL A 93 -0.92 -2.98 -23.58
N ARG A 94 0.25 -2.34 -23.65
CA ARG A 94 0.43 -1.19 -24.54
C ARG A 94 0.46 -1.73 -25.96
N THR A 95 -0.70 -2.07 -26.52
CA THR A 95 -0.79 -2.29 -27.97
C THR A 95 -0.69 -0.95 -28.65
N GLY A 96 0.36 -0.78 -29.44
CA GLY A 96 0.58 0.40 -30.26
C GLY A 96 -0.64 0.76 -31.11
N TYR A 97 -0.77 2.05 -31.36
CA TYR A 97 -1.73 2.71 -32.24
C TYR A 97 -2.22 1.83 -33.39
N THR A 98 -3.50 1.47 -33.35
CA THR A 98 -4.27 1.01 -34.50
C THR A 98 -5.53 1.87 -34.63
N PRO A 99 -5.88 2.36 -35.83
CA PRO A 99 -7.12 3.09 -36.01
C PRO A 99 -8.34 2.15 -35.89
N VAL A 100 -9.42 2.71 -35.37
CA VAL A 100 -10.80 2.17 -35.31
C VAL A 100 -11.26 1.47 -36.61
N PRO A 101 -12.20 0.49 -36.55
CA PRO A 101 -13.22 0.38 -35.50
C PRO A 101 -13.39 -1.02 -34.88
N PHE A 102 -13.66 -1.02 -33.57
CA PHE A 102 -14.11 -2.14 -32.72
C PHE A 102 -13.04 -3.10 -32.19
N TYR A 103 -12.65 -2.89 -30.94
CA TYR A 103 -12.17 -3.96 -30.06
C TYR A 103 -13.30 -4.34 -29.10
N VAL A 104 -13.82 -5.57 -29.23
CA VAL A 104 -14.61 -6.21 -28.18
C VAL A 104 -13.62 -6.95 -27.30
N TYR A 105 -13.39 -6.41 -26.11
CA TYR A 105 -12.63 -7.06 -25.07
C TYR A 105 -13.59 -7.90 -24.22
N SER A 106 -13.55 -9.23 -24.35
CA SER A 106 -14.12 -10.12 -23.36
C SER A 106 -12.99 -10.70 -22.52
N TYR A 107 -12.78 -10.08 -21.36
CA TYR A 107 -11.92 -10.64 -20.33
C TYR A 107 -12.82 -11.30 -19.29
N ALA A 108 -12.66 -12.61 -19.09
CA ALA A 108 -13.12 -13.27 -17.87
C ALA A 108 -12.16 -12.91 -16.72
N THR A 109 -11.98 -11.63 -16.47
CA THR A 109 -11.34 -11.09 -15.27
C THR A 109 -12.46 -10.72 -14.34
N LYS A 110 -12.41 -11.19 -13.08
CA LYS A 110 -13.27 -10.67 -12.02
C LYS A 110 -13.23 -9.15 -12.11
N GLU A 111 -14.38 -8.53 -12.41
CA GLU A 111 -14.50 -7.09 -12.67
C GLU A 111 -13.64 -6.33 -11.66
N PRO A 112 -12.67 -5.49 -12.10
CA PRO A 112 -11.94 -4.63 -11.19
C PRO A 112 -12.99 -3.80 -10.46
N THR A 113 -13.20 -4.10 -9.18
CA THR A 113 -14.10 -3.31 -8.36
C THR A 113 -13.45 -1.95 -8.24
N ASN A 114 -14.05 -0.92 -8.82
CA ASN A 114 -13.50 0.44 -8.79
C ASN A 114 -13.44 0.90 -7.33
N ARG A 115 -12.28 0.72 -6.73
CA ARG A 115 -11.99 0.92 -5.32
C ARG A 115 -11.38 2.30 -5.19
N VAL A 116 -12.22 3.28 -4.85
CA VAL A 116 -11.80 4.67 -4.70
C VAL A 116 -11.80 5.08 -3.23
N LEU A 117 -10.87 5.97 -2.87
CA LEU A 117 -10.86 6.65 -1.58
C LEU A 117 -10.84 8.17 -1.79
N PRO A 118 -11.48 8.94 -0.90
CA PRO A 118 -11.44 10.39 -0.95
C PRO A 118 -10.12 10.91 -0.37
N PHE A 119 -9.20 11.33 -1.22
CA PHE A 119 -7.94 11.95 -0.84
C PHE A 119 -8.09 13.43 -0.57
N LYS A 120 -7.38 13.91 0.45
CA LYS A 120 -7.46 15.28 0.96
C LYS A 120 -6.60 16.23 0.13
N GLY A 121 -7.15 17.38 -0.21
CA GLY A 121 -6.42 18.49 -0.80
C GLY A 121 -5.39 19.07 0.15
N GLY A 122 -4.29 19.57 -0.40
CA GLY A 122 -3.19 20.16 0.34
C GLY A 122 -2.21 19.15 0.94
N THR A 123 -2.40 17.84 0.74
CA THR A 123 -1.48 16.80 1.21
C THR A 123 -0.74 16.13 0.05
N LYS A 124 0.36 15.46 0.38
CA LYS A 124 1.16 14.68 -0.56
C LYS A 124 0.40 13.43 -1.00
N ILE A 125 0.63 13.00 -2.24
CA ILE A 125 0.09 11.77 -2.80
C ILE A 125 1.12 11.11 -3.71
N THR A 126 1.15 9.78 -3.73
CA THR A 126 2.05 8.97 -4.56
C THR A 126 1.27 7.88 -5.28
N PHE A 127 1.58 7.65 -6.55
CA PHE A 127 0.95 6.68 -7.43
C PHE A 127 1.89 5.53 -7.79
N ASN A 128 1.34 4.33 -8.01
CA ASN A 128 2.04 3.25 -8.71
C ASN A 128 2.05 3.50 -10.22
N ASP A 129 2.66 2.58 -10.97
CA ASP A 129 2.76 2.59 -12.44
C ASP A 129 1.42 2.44 -13.17
N LYS A 130 0.34 2.06 -12.48
CA LYS A 130 -1.04 1.91 -12.98
C LYS A 130 -1.92 3.12 -12.69
N GLY A 131 -1.40 4.11 -11.96
CA GLY A 131 -2.15 5.32 -11.59
C GLY A 131 -3.04 5.13 -10.37
N GLU A 132 -2.84 4.06 -9.62
CA GLU A 132 -3.48 3.81 -8.34
C GLU A 132 -2.63 4.45 -7.22
N VAL A 133 -3.30 4.97 -6.19
CA VAL A 133 -2.62 5.59 -5.05
C VAL A 133 -2.01 4.53 -4.14
N ILE A 134 -0.72 4.67 -3.85
CA ILE A 134 0.03 3.82 -2.90
C ILE A 134 0.30 4.50 -1.56
N ASN A 135 0.23 5.83 -1.52
CA ASN A 135 0.38 6.63 -0.31
C ASN A 135 -0.39 7.96 -0.47
N GLY A 136 -1.10 8.38 0.57
CA GLY A 136 -1.69 9.71 0.63
C GLY A 136 -2.38 9.98 1.97
N THR A 137 -3.10 11.09 2.04
CA THR A 137 -3.98 11.39 3.19
C THR A 137 -5.42 11.32 2.75
N ILE A 138 -6.23 10.52 3.44
CA ILE A 138 -7.68 10.43 3.20
C ILE A 138 -8.45 11.40 4.09
N LYS A 139 -9.57 11.89 3.57
CA LYS A 139 -10.63 12.55 4.35
C LYS A 139 -11.76 11.55 4.63
N GLY A 140 -12.67 11.89 5.52
CA GLY A 140 -13.78 11.01 5.89
C GLY A 140 -13.53 10.29 7.21
N SER A 141 -14.53 9.57 7.69
CA SER A 141 -14.52 9.01 9.05
C SER A 141 -14.80 7.51 9.11
N LYS A 142 -15.31 6.91 8.02
CA LYS A 142 -15.73 5.49 7.97
C LYS A 142 -15.61 4.93 6.56
N GLU A 143 -14.48 5.18 5.89
CA GLU A 143 -14.26 4.63 4.56
C GLU A 143 -14.01 3.12 4.68
N SER A 144 -14.69 2.32 3.84
CA SER A 144 -14.55 0.86 3.88
C SER A 144 -13.50 0.39 2.87
N ILE A 145 -12.53 -0.38 3.35
CA ILE A 145 -11.53 -1.03 2.50
C ILE A 145 -11.73 -2.54 2.59
N THR A 146 -11.97 -3.16 1.44
CA THR A 146 -12.13 -4.61 1.34
C THR A 146 -10.77 -5.31 1.44
N LEU A 147 -10.58 -6.09 2.50
CA LEU A 147 -9.38 -6.91 2.70
C LEU A 147 -9.46 -8.22 1.92
N ASN A 148 -10.64 -8.85 1.90
CA ASN A 148 -10.92 -10.07 1.13
C ASN A 148 -12.44 -10.21 0.89
N GLN A 149 -12.87 -11.36 0.36
CA GLN A 149 -14.28 -11.59 -0.02
C GLN A 149 -15.29 -11.44 1.13
N THR A 150 -14.86 -11.62 2.38
CA THR A 150 -15.73 -11.62 3.55
C THR A 150 -15.36 -10.58 4.60
N ASN A 151 -14.22 -9.88 4.43
CA ASN A 151 -13.68 -8.98 5.44
C ASN A 151 -13.39 -7.60 4.88
N GLN A 152 -13.71 -6.59 5.69
CA GLN A 152 -13.43 -5.19 5.45
C GLN A 152 -12.85 -4.54 6.70
N ILE A 153 -12.07 -3.49 6.51
CA ILE A 153 -11.60 -2.60 7.57
C ILE A 153 -12.23 -1.23 7.36
N LEU A 154 -12.67 -0.58 8.44
CA LEU A 154 -13.14 0.79 8.39
C LEU A 154 -12.00 1.72 8.79
N VAL A 155 -11.68 2.67 7.92
CA VAL A 155 -10.60 3.63 8.12
C VAL A 155 -11.14 5.05 8.28
N SER A 156 -10.48 5.84 9.12
CA SER A 156 -10.79 7.25 9.35
C SER A 156 -9.75 8.15 8.69
N SER A 157 -10.00 9.46 8.70
CA SER A 157 -9.10 10.45 8.14
C SER A 157 -7.68 10.31 8.69
N GLY A 158 -6.70 10.47 7.81
CA GLY A 158 -5.29 10.34 8.17
C GLY A 158 -4.47 9.83 7.00
N GLU A 159 -3.20 9.59 7.27
CA GLU A 159 -2.32 8.95 6.30
C GLU A 159 -2.75 7.50 6.06
N ILE A 160 -2.62 7.07 4.81
CA ILE A 160 -2.85 5.70 4.39
C ILE A 160 -1.75 5.30 3.40
N SER A 161 -1.34 4.04 3.49
CA SER A 161 -0.44 3.44 2.50
C SER A 161 -0.83 2.00 2.21
N PHE A 162 -0.35 1.49 1.08
CA PHE A 162 -0.67 0.15 0.59
C PHE A 162 0.60 -0.63 0.25
N HIS A 163 0.55 -1.93 0.49
CA HIS A 163 1.49 -2.91 -0.04
C HIS A 163 1.23 -3.13 -1.53
N LYS A 164 2.25 -3.57 -2.28
CA LYS A 164 2.15 -3.84 -3.72
C LYS A 164 1.09 -4.88 -4.09
N ASN A 165 0.64 -5.68 -3.15
CA ASN A 165 -0.42 -6.68 -3.34
C ASN A 165 -1.83 -6.14 -3.03
N GLY A 166 -1.99 -4.82 -2.83
CA GLY A 166 -3.26 -4.17 -2.54
C GLY A 166 -3.71 -4.24 -1.09
N MET A 167 -2.93 -4.88 -0.21
CA MET A 167 -3.21 -4.88 1.22
C MET A 167 -2.91 -3.50 1.81
N VAL A 168 -3.74 -3.03 2.73
CA VAL A 168 -3.44 -1.81 3.50
C VAL A 168 -2.16 -2.06 4.31
N ALA A 169 -1.22 -1.12 4.25
CA ALA A 169 0.04 -1.18 5.00
C ALA A 169 -0.01 -0.33 6.27
N THR A 170 -0.56 0.89 6.18
CA THR A 170 -0.83 1.74 7.33
C THR A 170 -2.14 2.48 7.15
N CYS A 171 -2.89 2.70 8.24
CA CYS A 171 -4.09 3.55 8.25
C CYS A 171 -4.47 3.93 9.69
N ASN A 172 -5.45 4.83 9.85
CA ASN A 172 -6.13 5.05 11.11
C ASN A 172 -7.44 4.26 11.16
N LEU A 173 -7.70 3.54 12.26
CA LEU A 173 -8.97 2.83 12.43
C LEU A 173 -10.14 3.80 12.62
N ALA A 174 -11.30 3.53 12.03
CA ALA A 174 -12.54 4.28 12.26
C ALA A 174 -13.34 3.78 13.48
N SER A 175 -13.16 2.52 13.84
CA SER A 175 -13.85 1.86 14.95
C SER A 175 -12.90 0.94 15.70
N ASP A 176 -13.21 0.65 16.95
CA ASP A 176 -12.55 -0.44 17.67
C ASP A 176 -12.75 -1.71 16.86
N SER A 177 -11.65 -2.41 16.54
CA SER A 177 -11.68 -3.47 15.53
C SER A 177 -10.89 -4.68 16.01
N TYR A 178 -11.52 -5.85 15.91
CA TYR A 178 -10.86 -7.13 16.14
C TYR A 178 -10.05 -7.50 14.91
N LEU A 179 -8.73 -7.58 15.05
CA LEU A 179 -7.80 -7.90 13.97
C LEU A 179 -6.81 -8.97 14.45
N ARG A 180 -6.28 -9.75 13.52
CA ARG A 180 -5.26 -10.76 13.82
C ARG A 180 -3.88 -10.10 13.83
N PRO A 181 -3.14 -10.11 14.95
CA PRO A 181 -1.74 -9.75 14.92
C PRO A 181 -0.90 -10.85 14.26
N VAL A 182 0.35 -10.53 13.94
CA VAL A 182 1.33 -11.58 13.59
C VAL A 182 1.40 -12.61 14.73
N GLY A 183 1.53 -13.89 14.39
CA GLY A 183 1.58 -14.98 15.37
C GLY A 183 0.26 -15.30 16.09
N TRP A 184 -0.88 -14.80 15.61
CA TRP A 184 -2.21 -15.00 16.22
C TRP A 184 -2.59 -16.46 16.54
N LEU A 185 -2.03 -17.44 15.82
CA LEU A 185 -2.24 -18.88 16.06
C LEU A 185 -1.76 -19.33 17.45
N GLN A 186 -0.87 -18.56 18.10
CA GLN A 186 -0.35 -18.86 19.43
C GLN A 186 -1.23 -18.29 20.55
N ILE A 187 -2.23 -17.46 20.22
CA ILE A 187 -3.11 -16.78 21.19
C ILE A 187 -4.60 -17.10 20.94
N LEU A 188 -4.90 -18.28 20.41
CA LEU A 188 -6.24 -18.67 19.95
C LEU A 188 -7.32 -18.56 21.03
N THR A 189 -6.98 -18.81 22.29
CA THR A 189 -7.94 -18.87 23.41
C THR A 189 -7.62 -17.87 24.53
N GLU A 190 -6.53 -17.13 24.41
CA GLU A 190 -5.96 -16.36 25.53
C GLU A 190 -6.82 -15.19 25.97
N ASN A 191 -7.54 -14.61 25.02
CA ASN A 191 -8.40 -13.43 25.20
C ASN A 191 -9.89 -13.78 25.17
N TYR A 192 -10.24 -15.05 25.43
CA TYR A 192 -11.66 -15.43 25.59
C TYR A 192 -12.23 -14.82 26.88
N THR A 193 -13.47 -14.39 26.79
CA THR A 193 -14.28 -13.91 27.91
C THR A 193 -15.61 -14.67 27.93
N ASP A 194 -16.36 -14.57 29.02
CA ASP A 194 -17.68 -15.21 29.14
C ASP A 194 -18.67 -14.73 28.08
N ASN A 195 -18.42 -13.57 27.46
CA ASN A 195 -19.27 -12.93 26.47
C ASN A 195 -18.63 -12.77 25.08
N SER A 196 -17.40 -13.28 24.87
CA SER A 196 -16.71 -13.16 23.57
C SER A 196 -15.65 -14.24 23.37
N ALA A 197 -15.71 -14.92 22.23
CA ALA A 197 -14.76 -15.96 21.81
C ALA A 197 -14.18 -15.62 20.43
N CYS A 198 -13.27 -14.64 20.39
CA CYS A 198 -12.65 -14.16 19.15
C CYS A 198 -11.28 -14.84 18.94
N SER A 199 -11.28 -16.01 18.30
CA SER A 199 -10.08 -16.84 18.19
C SER A 199 -8.91 -16.16 17.46
N GLY A 200 -7.84 -15.89 18.21
CA GLY A 200 -6.63 -15.21 17.73
C GLY A 200 -6.84 -13.75 17.32
N LEU A 201 -7.96 -13.14 17.69
CA LEU A 201 -8.25 -11.74 17.40
C LEU A 201 -7.91 -10.89 18.61
N VAL A 202 -7.40 -9.69 18.34
CA VAL A 202 -7.09 -8.66 19.33
C VAL A 202 -7.87 -7.41 18.97
N GLU A 203 -8.48 -6.76 19.95
CA GLU A 203 -9.23 -5.51 19.74
C GLU A 203 -8.29 -4.31 19.77
N PHE A 204 -8.15 -3.64 18.62
CA PHE A 204 -7.37 -2.42 18.46
C PHE A 204 -8.26 -1.19 18.50
N LYS A 205 -7.73 -0.09 19.03
CA LYS A 205 -8.45 1.13 19.37
C LYS A 205 -8.77 2.01 18.15
N ALA A 206 -10.00 2.51 18.07
CA ALA A 206 -10.43 3.50 17.10
C ALA A 206 -9.60 4.79 17.15
N GLY A 207 -9.47 5.46 16.00
CA GLY A 207 -8.75 6.74 15.86
C GLY A 207 -7.24 6.64 16.05
N LYS A 208 -6.70 5.43 16.20
CA LYS A 208 -5.27 5.17 16.29
C LYS A 208 -4.74 4.58 15.00
N ALA A 209 -3.48 4.90 14.72
CA ALA A 209 -2.75 4.31 13.61
C ALA A 209 -2.53 2.81 13.85
N ILE A 210 -2.57 2.05 12.76
CA ILE A 210 -2.26 0.64 12.72
C ILE A 210 -1.35 0.35 11.53
N SER A 211 -0.41 -0.56 11.70
CA SER A 211 0.44 -1.09 10.64
C SER A 211 0.17 -2.58 10.44
N LEU A 212 0.09 -2.99 9.18
CA LEU A 212 -0.25 -4.33 8.74
C LEU A 212 0.85 -4.86 7.81
N ASN A 213 1.09 -6.16 7.82
CA ASN A 213 1.95 -6.82 6.84
C ASN A 213 1.21 -7.10 5.52
N GLU A 214 1.90 -7.68 4.53
CA GLU A 214 1.31 -8.03 3.23
C GLU A 214 0.14 -9.04 3.32
N LYS A 215 -0.01 -9.77 4.44
CA LYS A 215 -1.11 -10.70 4.69
C LYS A 215 -2.32 -10.04 5.37
N GLY A 216 -2.19 -8.78 5.77
CA GLY A 216 -3.21 -8.06 6.55
C GLY A 216 -3.18 -8.39 8.04
N GLU A 217 -2.06 -8.90 8.56
CA GLU A 217 -1.86 -9.15 9.98
C GLU A 217 -1.20 -7.92 10.64
N VAL A 218 -1.60 -7.62 11.88
CA VAL A 218 -1.13 -6.42 12.60
C VAL A 218 0.33 -6.58 13.03
N LEU A 219 1.17 -5.66 12.57
CA LEU A 219 2.56 -5.48 13.01
C LEU A 219 2.66 -4.51 14.18
N GLN A 220 1.81 -3.49 14.20
CA GLN A 220 1.80 -2.48 15.25
C GLN A 220 0.40 -1.90 15.43
N GLY A 221 -0.04 -1.68 16.68
CA GLY A 221 -1.31 -1.01 16.96
C GLY A 221 -1.52 -0.71 18.44
N THR A 222 -2.51 0.13 18.75
CA THR A 222 -2.90 0.46 20.13
C THR A 222 -4.02 -0.46 20.60
N LEU A 223 -3.83 -1.14 21.72
CA LEU A 223 -4.81 -2.05 22.31
C LEU A 223 -6.02 -1.29 22.87
N ASN A 224 -7.24 -1.79 22.64
CA ASN A 224 -8.44 -1.18 23.21
C ASN A 224 -8.73 -1.66 24.64
N LYS A 225 -8.31 -2.88 24.97
CA LYS A 225 -8.54 -3.53 26.26
C LYS A 225 -7.26 -4.19 26.77
N ASN A 226 -7.26 -4.57 28.04
CA ASN A 226 -6.20 -5.42 28.59
C ASN A 226 -6.15 -6.72 27.80
N THR A 227 -4.99 -7.03 27.24
CA THR A 227 -4.84 -8.12 26.26
C THR A 227 -3.66 -9.01 26.65
N LYS A 228 -3.88 -10.32 26.64
CA LYS A 228 -2.83 -11.33 26.76
C LYS A 228 -2.15 -11.53 25.41
N LEU A 229 -0.84 -11.30 25.36
CA LEU A 229 -0.01 -11.45 24.16
C LEU A 229 1.30 -12.16 24.49
N LEU A 230 1.93 -12.74 23.47
CA LEU A 230 3.29 -13.28 23.59
C LEU A 230 4.28 -12.16 23.92
N SER A 231 5.17 -12.43 24.86
CA SER A 231 6.21 -11.51 25.30
C SER A 231 7.56 -12.23 25.32
N ALA A 232 8.59 -11.50 24.91
CA ALA A 232 9.95 -11.99 25.00
C ALA A 232 10.29 -12.28 26.46
N GLY A 233 10.94 -13.42 26.68
CA GLY A 233 11.47 -13.76 28.00
C GLY A 233 12.55 -12.76 28.42
N SER A 234 12.70 -12.55 29.72
CA SER A 234 13.92 -11.92 30.25
C SER A 234 15.03 -12.97 30.34
N ILE A 235 16.28 -12.55 30.60
CA ILE A 235 17.38 -13.47 30.92
C ILE A 235 17.02 -14.42 32.08
N LEU A 236 16.06 -14.04 32.93
CA LEU A 236 15.65 -14.77 34.12
C LEU A 236 14.32 -15.53 33.96
N SER A 237 13.65 -15.45 32.81
CA SER A 237 12.35 -16.09 32.58
C SER A 237 12.17 -16.47 31.12
N ALA A 238 11.78 -17.72 30.84
CA ALA A 238 11.38 -18.12 29.50
C ALA A 238 10.27 -17.19 28.95
N GLY A 239 10.24 -16.98 27.63
CA GLY A 239 9.16 -16.25 26.98
C GLY A 239 7.80 -16.86 27.28
N GLY A 240 6.76 -16.03 27.26
CA GLY A 240 5.43 -16.46 27.68
C GLY A 240 4.36 -15.43 27.43
N ILE A 241 3.17 -15.70 27.96
CA ILE A 241 1.99 -14.85 27.78
C ILE A 241 1.97 -13.80 28.89
N LYS A 242 1.89 -12.53 28.50
CA LYS A 242 1.84 -11.38 29.39
C LYS A 242 0.59 -10.55 29.09
N VAL A 243 -0.01 -9.99 30.14
CA VAL A 243 -1.07 -8.98 30.00
C VAL A 243 -0.44 -7.62 29.69
N TYR A 244 -0.91 -6.98 28.63
CA TYR A 244 -0.64 -5.58 28.30
C TYR A 244 -1.90 -4.76 28.54
N GLU A 245 -1.75 -3.61 29.18
CA GLU A 245 -2.88 -2.76 29.55
C GLU A 245 -3.53 -2.10 28.33
N ALA A 246 -4.82 -1.79 28.44
CA ALA A 246 -5.55 -0.99 27.46
C ALA A 246 -4.81 0.34 27.19
N GLY A 247 -4.78 0.76 25.93
CA GLY A 247 -4.08 1.97 25.50
C GLY A 247 -2.57 1.79 25.27
N THR A 248 -2.01 0.61 25.55
CA THR A 248 -0.62 0.28 25.16
C THR A 248 -0.54 0.17 23.64
N THR A 249 0.43 0.87 23.03
CA THR A 249 0.86 0.62 21.65
C THR A 249 1.90 -0.49 21.66
N VAL A 250 1.60 -1.59 20.95
CA VAL A 250 2.46 -2.77 20.83
C VAL A 250 3.00 -2.91 19.41
N GLU A 251 4.22 -3.42 19.30
CA GLU A 251 4.89 -3.80 18.05
C GLU A 251 5.29 -5.27 18.14
N PHE A 252 4.97 -6.05 17.11
CA PHE A 252 5.22 -7.49 17.02
C PHE A 252 6.40 -7.79 16.11
N ASP A 253 7.18 -8.81 16.45
CA ASP A 253 8.10 -9.45 15.50
C ASP A 253 7.37 -10.46 14.59
N ASP A 254 8.13 -11.10 13.70
CA ASP A 254 7.63 -12.10 12.75
C ASP A 254 7.05 -13.37 13.40
N GLN A 255 7.32 -13.60 14.70
CA GLN A 255 6.77 -14.71 15.47
C GLN A 255 5.55 -14.30 16.31
N GLY A 256 5.17 -13.02 16.27
CA GLY A 256 4.06 -12.47 17.07
C GLY A 256 4.45 -12.15 18.51
N ILE A 257 5.74 -12.08 18.82
CA ILE A 257 6.22 -11.65 20.13
C ILE A 257 6.18 -10.13 20.17
N VAL A 258 5.62 -9.56 21.25
CA VAL A 258 5.67 -8.12 21.49
C VAL A 258 7.11 -7.72 21.82
N VAL A 259 7.75 -6.97 20.90
CA VAL A 259 9.14 -6.49 21.02
C VAL A 259 9.23 -5.06 21.51
N LYS A 260 8.17 -4.26 21.33
CA LYS A 260 8.04 -2.92 21.93
C LYS A 260 6.63 -2.72 22.47
N ALA A 261 6.55 -2.09 23.63
CA ALA A 261 5.30 -1.69 24.26
C ALA A 261 5.49 -0.30 24.88
N SER A 262 4.61 0.63 24.54
CA SER A 262 4.64 2.00 25.07
C SER A 262 3.24 2.47 25.40
N ASN A 263 3.09 3.09 26.56
CA ASN A 263 1.88 3.81 26.90
C ASN A 263 2.03 5.25 26.39
N ALA A 264 0.92 5.85 25.94
CA ALA A 264 0.91 7.29 25.73
C ALA A 264 1.26 7.96 27.05
N THR A 265 2.47 8.52 27.16
CA THR A 265 2.86 9.36 28.29
C THR A 265 1.81 10.45 28.41
N SER A 266 1.07 10.47 29.52
CA SER A 266 0.31 11.64 29.91
C SER A 266 1.28 12.81 29.91
N ALA A 267 1.16 13.71 28.93
CA ALA A 267 1.77 15.01 29.04
C ALA A 267 1.16 15.65 30.28
N VAL A 268 1.93 15.66 31.37
CA VAL A 268 1.60 16.42 32.58
C VAL A 268 1.72 17.88 32.17
N ASN A 269 0.56 18.56 32.09
CA ASN A 269 0.50 20.02 32.09
C ASN A 269 0.84 20.55 33.48
#